data_AF-A0A419N8Y2-F1
#
_entry.id   AF-A0A419N8Y2-F1
#
_cell.length_a   1.000
_cell.length_b   1.000
_cell.length_c   1.000
_cell.angle_alpha   90.00
_cell.angle_beta   90.00
_cell.angle_gamma   90.00
#
_symmetry.space_group_name_H-M   'P 1'
#
loop_
_entity.id
_entity.type
_entity.pdbx_description
1 polymer ?
#
loop_
_entity_poly.entity_id
_entity_poly.type
_entity_poly.pdbx_seq_one_letter_code
_entity_poly.pdbx_strand_id
1 'polypeptide(L)'
;MHDVSYTHITLADYILPEDPELLVENETVIRVYKNLKKQKVIVTHKDIILCLIQKIEQESDADKQDVYLEALEYVVYRTPDDDIL
;
A
#
# COMPACT_ATOMS: atom_id res chain seq x y z
N MET A 1 17.13 -29.54 -29.19
CA MET A 1 17.43 -28.15 -28.83
C MET A 1 16.28 -27.73 -27.92
N HIS A 2 16.53 -27.62 -26.61
CA HIS A 2 15.48 -27.32 -25.64
C HIS A 2 15.18 -25.82 -25.69
N ASP A 3 13.95 -25.48 -26.05
CA ASP A 3 13.43 -24.12 -26.00
C ASP A 3 13.20 -23.76 -24.52
N VAL A 4 14.12 -23.02 -23.93
CA VAL A 4 13.95 -22.49 -22.57
C VAL A 4 13.13 -21.22 -22.72
N SER A 5 11.83 -21.32 -22.50
CA SER A 5 10.96 -20.16 -22.36
C SER A 5 11.32 -19.46 -21.05
N TYR A 6 12.18 -18.46 -21.15
CA TYR A 6 12.37 -17.49 -20.07
C TYR A 6 11.11 -16.63 -20.05
N THR A 7 10.24 -16.83 -19.06
CA THR A 7 9.23 -15.84 -18.71
C THR A 7 9.97 -14.53 -18.46
N HIS A 8 9.80 -13.57 -19.38
CA HIS A 8 10.36 -12.24 -19.26
C HIS A 8 9.55 -11.49 -18.22
N ILE A 9 9.89 -11.69 -16.95
CA ILE A 9 9.34 -10.90 -15.85
C ILE A 9 10.02 -9.54 -15.93
N THR A 10 9.23 -8.50 -16.19
CA THR A 10 9.73 -7.13 -16.26
C THR A 10 9.61 -6.47 -14.89
N LEU A 11 10.47 -5.50 -14.58
CA LEU A 11 10.36 -4.73 -13.34
C LEU A 11 9.00 -4.02 -13.22
N ALA A 12 8.37 -3.72 -14.36
CA ALA A 12 7.02 -3.17 -14.43
C ALA A 12 5.96 -4.13 -13.87
N ASP A 13 6.15 -5.45 -13.93
CA ASP A 13 5.21 -6.41 -13.33
C ASP A 13 5.20 -6.35 -11.78
N TYR A 14 6.20 -5.69 -11.18
CA TYR A 14 6.28 -5.41 -9.73
C TYR A 14 5.93 -3.97 -9.37
N ILE A 15 5.72 -3.10 -10.36
CA ILE A 15 5.46 -1.68 -10.17
C ILE A 15 4.05 -1.43 -10.69
N LEU A 16 3.12 -1.29 -9.74
CA LEU A 16 1.73 -0.85 -9.81
C LEU A 16 0.85 -1.87 -9.10
N PRO A 17 0.79 -1.84 -7.76
CA PRO A 17 -0.44 -2.28 -7.12
C PRO A 17 -1.52 -1.29 -7.58
N GLU A 18 -2.29 -1.65 -8.60
CA GLU A 18 -3.66 -1.13 -8.74
C GLU A 18 -4.55 -1.73 -7.65
N ASP A 19 -4.17 -2.91 -7.12
CA ASP A 19 -4.86 -3.62 -6.07
C ASP A 19 -4.22 -3.38 -4.68
N PRO A 20 -4.91 -2.71 -3.75
CA PRO A 20 -4.44 -2.51 -2.38
C PRO A 20 -4.26 -3.81 -1.58
N GLU A 21 -4.80 -4.94 -2.04
CA GLU A 21 -4.54 -6.25 -1.45
C GLU A 21 -3.09 -6.70 -1.63
N LEU A 22 -2.30 -6.09 -2.53
CA LEU A 22 -0.89 -6.41 -2.75
C LEU A 22 0.06 -5.72 -1.75
N LEU A 23 -0.44 -4.80 -0.92
CA LEU A 23 0.33 -4.12 0.13
C LEU A 23 0.49 -4.99 1.39
N VAL A 24 0.93 -6.24 1.21
CA VAL A 24 0.98 -7.28 2.26
C VAL A 24 2.26 -7.27 3.09
N GLU A 25 3.26 -6.47 2.73
CA GLU A 25 4.55 -6.48 3.43
C GLU A 25 4.57 -5.56 4.67
N ASN A 26 3.52 -4.75 4.87
CA ASN A 26 3.38 -3.87 6.03
C ASN A 26 2.14 -4.24 6.86
N GLU A 27 2.35 -4.74 8.08
CA GLU A 27 1.26 -5.20 8.96
C GLU A 27 0.27 -4.09 9.35
N THR A 28 0.75 -2.86 9.51
CA THR A 28 -0.09 -1.70 9.82
C THR A 28 -1.02 -1.39 8.65
N VAL A 29 -0.50 -1.43 7.42
CA VAL A 29 -1.29 -1.26 6.20
C VAL A 29 -2.34 -2.38 6.06
N ILE A 30 -1.95 -3.65 6.27
CA ILE A 30 -2.89 -4.78 6.26
C ILE A 30 -4.02 -4.57 7.28
N ARG A 31 -3.68 -4.11 8.49
CA ARG A 31 -4.65 -3.86 9.55
C ARG A 31 -5.63 -2.75 9.15
N VAL A 32 -5.12 -1.65 8.59
CA VAL A 32 -5.95 -0.55 8.07
C VAL A 32 -6.85 -1.04 6.95
N TYR A 33 -6.31 -1.75 5.94
CA TYR A 33 -7.09 -2.34 4.84
C TYR A 33 -8.23 -3.21 5.35
N LYS A 34 -7.94 -4.18 6.25
CA LYS A 34 -8.95 -5.08 6.82
C LYS A 34 -10.03 -4.32 7.60
N ASN A 35 -9.67 -3.25 8.31
CA ASN A 35 -10.63 -2.44 9.03
C ASN A 35 -11.54 -1.63 8.09
N LEU A 36 -10.98 -1.09 7.00
CA LEU A 36 -11.74 -0.42 5.95
C LEU A 36 -12.67 -1.40 5.22
N LYS A 37 -12.20 -2.61 4.91
CA LYS A 37 -12.98 -3.65 4.21
C LYS A 37 -14.21 -4.13 4.99
N LYS A 38 -14.21 -4.00 6.32
CA LYS A 38 -15.40 -4.25 7.16
C LYS A 38 -16.49 -3.19 6.99
N GLN A 39 -16.12 -1.99 6.52
CA GLN A 39 -17.01 -0.82 6.45
C GLN A 39 -17.46 -0.50 5.03
N LYS A 40 -16.77 -1.03 4.01
CA LYS A 40 -17.10 -0.81 2.60
C LYS A 40 -16.64 -1.94 1.69
N VAL A 41 -17.30 -2.05 0.54
CA VAL A 41 -17.11 -3.14 -0.43
C VAL A 41 -15.76 -3.02 -1.16
N ILE A 42 -15.39 -1.81 -1.58
CA ILE A 42 -14.15 -1.53 -2.31
C ILE A 42 -13.28 -0.60 -1.47
N VAL A 43 -12.01 -0.96 -1.31
CA VAL A 43 -10.99 -0.15 -0.63
C VAL A 43 -9.96 0.21 -1.68
N THR A 44 -9.59 1.48 -1.75
CA THR A 44 -8.54 2.00 -2.67
C THR A 44 -7.32 2.44 -1.87
N HIS A 45 -6.19 2.66 -2.55
CA HIS A 45 -4.98 3.24 -1.94
C HIS A 45 -5.25 4.56 -1.24
N LYS A 46 -6.01 5.46 -1.90
CA LYS A 46 -6.42 6.75 -1.35
C LYS A 46 -7.13 6.62 -0.01
N ASP A 47 -7.93 5.58 0.16
CA ASP A 47 -8.64 5.35 1.41
C ASP A 47 -7.73 4.89 2.55
N ILE A 48 -6.72 4.08 2.23
CA ILE A 48 -5.70 3.65 3.19
C ILE A 48 -4.87 4.87 3.61
N ILE A 49 -4.39 5.66 2.65
CA ILE A 49 -3.65 6.91 2.87
C ILE A 49 -4.44 7.85 3.78
N LEU A 50 -5.71 8.12 3.45
CA LEU A 50 -6.56 9.00 4.26
C LEU A 50 -6.76 8.47 5.68
N CYS A 51 -6.96 7.16 5.85
CA CYS A 51 -7.10 6.55 7.16
C CYS A 51 -5.82 6.65 7.99
N LEU A 52 -4.65 6.47 7.38
CA LEU A 52 -3.35 6.62 8.03
C LEU A 52 -3.12 8.07 8.48
N ILE A 53 -3.41 9.06 7.62
CA ILE A 53 -3.32 10.49 7.97
C ILE A 53 -4.20 10.80 9.19
N GLN A 54 -5.47 10.37 9.18
CA GLN A 54 -6.37 10.57 10.32
C GLN A 54 -5.85 9.94 11.62
N LYS A 55 -5.20 8.77 11.53
CA LYS A 55 -4.58 8.11 12.69
C LYS A 55 -3.39 8.89 13.21
N ILE A 56 -2.53 9.40 12.33
CA ILE A 56 -1.37 10.21 12.69
C ILE A 56 -1.79 11.49 13.41
N GLU A 57 -2.81 12.19 12.90
CA GLU A 57 -3.31 13.45 13.46
C GLU A 57 -3.96 13.28 14.85
N GLN A 58 -4.49 12.09 15.15
CA GLN A 58 -5.19 11.78 16.40
C GLN A 58 -4.32 11.03 17.42
N GLU A 59 -3.15 10.55 17.00
CA GLU A 59 -2.25 9.78 17.86
C GLU A 59 -1.39 10.71 18.72
N SER A 60 -1.38 10.46 20.03
CA SER A 60 -0.57 11.23 20.99
C SER A 60 0.67 10.48 21.43
N ASP A 61 0.71 9.17 21.20
CA ASP A 61 1.87 8.32 21.45
C ASP A 61 2.85 8.41 20.26
N ALA A 62 4.02 9.00 20.49
CA ALA A 62 5.01 9.24 19.45
C ALA A 62 5.49 7.94 18.76
N ASP A 63 5.66 6.85 19.52
CA ASP A 63 6.12 5.58 18.96
C ASP A 63 5.06 4.99 18.01
N LYS A 64 3.77 5.14 18.35
CA LYS A 64 2.68 4.72 17.45
C LYS A 64 2.53 5.64 16.25
N GLN A 65 2.75 6.93 16.44
CA GLN A 65 2.71 7.91 15.36
C GLN A 65 3.78 7.57 14.30
N ASP A 66 4.99 7.21 14.73
CA ASP A 66 6.08 6.77 13.84
C ASP A 66 5.68 5.53 13.04
N VAL A 67 5.07 4.52 13.67
CA VAL A 67 4.57 3.33 12.96
C VAL A 67 3.53 3.67 11.89
N TYR A 68 2.67 4.66 12.12
CA TYR A 68 1.71 5.11 11.11
C TYR A 68 2.38 5.92 9.99
N LEU A 69 3.42 6.71 10.31
CA LEU A 69 4.21 7.45 9.33
C LEU A 69 4.98 6.49 8.39
N GLU A 70 5.64 5.48 8.94
CA GLU A 70 6.32 4.43 8.15
C GLU A 70 5.34 3.68 7.24
N ALA A 71 4.14 3.38 7.75
CA ALA A 71 3.08 2.77 6.95
C ALA A 71 2.58 3.70 5.84
N LEU A 72 2.46 5.00 6.10
CA LEU A 72 2.07 5.99 5.10
C LEU A 72 3.11 6.11 4.01
N GLU A 73 4.40 6.21 4.37
CA GLU A 73 5.52 6.23 3.42
C GLU A 73 5.51 4.98 2.54
N TYR A 74 5.34 3.79 3.12
CA TYR A 74 5.27 2.54 2.38
C TYR A 74 4.16 2.55 1.31
N VAL A 75 2.95 2.99 1.68
CA VAL A 75 1.81 3.02 0.73
C VAL A 75 2.09 4.03 -0.37
N VAL A 76 2.49 5.25 -0.03
CA VAL A 76 2.76 6.32 -1.01
C VAL A 76 3.87 5.93 -1.97
N TYR A 77 4.96 5.32 -1.48
CA TYR A 77 6.06 4.86 -2.33
C TYR A 77 5.61 3.77 -3.31
N ARG A 78 4.70 2.88 -2.90
CA ARG A 78 4.18 1.80 -3.72
C ARG A 78 3.05 2.26 -4.66
N THR A 79 2.47 3.44 -4.44
CA THR A 79 1.36 3.97 -5.23
C THR A 79 1.77 5.30 -5.86
N PRO A 80 2.53 5.27 -6.97
CA PRO A 80 2.92 6.51 -7.65
C PRO A 80 1.67 7.25 -8.12
N ASP A 81 1.54 8.51 -7.70
CA ASP A 81 0.52 9.45 -8.20
C ASP A 81 0.95 9.89 -9.61
N ASP A 82 0.45 9.19 -10.63
CA ASP A 82 0.60 9.48 -12.05
C ASP A 82 2.05 9.46 -12.61
N ASP A 83 2.29 8.61 -13.61
CA ASP A 83 3.45 8.75 -14.49
C ASP A 83 3.42 10.15 -15.12
N ILE A 84 4.38 11.01 -14.77
CA ILE A 84 4.64 12.23 -15.53
C ILE A 84 5.13 11.79 -16.92
N LEU A 85 4.19 11.70 -17.86
CA LEU A 85 4.44 11.54 -19.31
C LEU A 85 5.21 12.73 -19.87
#